data_AF-A0A6M0BGW1-F1
#
_entry.id   AF-A0A6M0BGW1-F1
#
_cell.length_a   1.000
_cell.length_b   1.000
_cell.length_c   1.000
_cell.angle_alpha   90.00
_cell.angle_beta   90.00
_cell.angle_gamma   90.00
#
_symmetry.space_group_name_H-M   'P 1'
#
loop_
_entity.id
_entity.type
_entity.pdbx_description
1 polymer ?
#
loop_
_entity_poly.entity_id
_entity_poly.type
_entity_poly.pdbx_seq_one_letter_code
_entity_poly.pdbx_strand_id
1 'polypeptide(L)' 'CSNCGNKVPKKLHVRWHDCPHCGCSLDRDHNAAINIRNRAAGQSVLKAQRLLRDARIGACCLH' A
#
# COMPACT_ATOMS: atom_id res chain seq x y z
N CYS A 1 5.18 1.84 -2.64
CA CYS A 1 4.54 1.28 -3.84
C CYS A 1 3.05 1.45 -3.66
N SER A 2 2.35 2.03 -4.65
CA SER A 2 0.91 2.29 -4.55
C SER A 2 0.07 1.02 -4.49
N ASN A 3 0.57 -0.10 -5.01
CA ASN A 3 -0.12 -1.38 -5.02
C ASN A 3 -0.02 -2.12 -3.67
N CYS A 4 1.21 -2.45 -3.23
CA CYS A 4 1.41 -3.27 -2.04
C CYS A 4 1.71 -2.47 -0.75
N GLY A 5 2.02 -1.19 -0.86
CA GLY A 5 2.41 -0.35 0.29
C GLY A 5 3.90 -0.44 0.69
N ASN A 6 4.67 -1.40 0.17
CA ASN A 6 6.09 -1.54 0.51
C ASN A 6 6.93 -0.33 0.04
N LYS A 7 7.90 0.06 0.87
CA LYS A 7 8.88 1.09 0.53
C LYS A 7 9.95 0.48 -0.36
N VAL A 8 10.14 1.04 -1.55
CA VAL A 8 11.15 0.59 -2.52
C VAL A 8 12.20 1.69 -2.64
N PRO A 9 13.41 1.53 -2.09
CA PRO A 9 14.47 2.53 -2.18
C PRO A 9 14.96 2.66 -3.63
N LYS A 10 15.14 3.88 -4.10
CA LYS A 10 15.70 4.19 -5.42
C LYS A 10 16.26 5.61 -5.46
N LYS A 11 17.21 5.89 -6.35
CA LYS A 11 17.76 7.24 -6.56
C LYS A 11 16.74 8.14 -7.26
N LEU A 12 16.83 9.46 -7.06
CA LEU A 12 15.87 10.43 -7.61
C LEU A 12 15.80 10.41 -9.14
N HIS A 13 16.90 10.11 -9.83
CA HIS A 13 16.92 10.03 -11.30
C HIS A 13 16.19 8.80 -11.87
N VAL A 14 15.86 7.80 -11.04
CA VAL A 14 15.14 6.60 -11.50
C VAL A 14 13.66 6.97 -11.66
N ARG A 15 13.25 7.20 -12.92
CA ARG A 15 11.88 7.62 -13.28
C ARG A 15 10.91 6.45 -13.33
N TRP A 16 11.39 5.22 -13.45
CA TRP A 16 10.54 4.03 -13.51
C TRP A 16 10.38 3.36 -12.13
N HIS A 17 9.16 2.91 -11.82
CA HIS A 17 8.82 2.22 -10.59
C HIS A 17 8.56 0.74 -10.86
N ASP A 18 9.59 -0.08 -10.63
CA ASP A 18 9.42 -1.52 -10.44
C ASP A 18 9.40 -1.88 -8.96
N CYS A 19 8.39 -2.64 -8.55
CA CYS A 19 8.26 -3.13 -7.19
C CYS A 19 8.60 -4.62 -7.10
N PRO A 20 9.69 -5.02 -6.42
CA PRO A 20 10.09 -6.42 -6.31
C PRO A 20 9.14 -7.25 -5.44
N HIS A 21 8.28 -6.61 -4.64
CA HIS A 21 7.38 -7.30 -3.72
C HIS A 21 6.04 -7.69 -4.36
N CYS A 22 5.64 -7.03 -5.45
CA CYS A 22 4.30 -7.24 -6.04
C CYS A 22 4.25 -7.12 -7.56
N GLY A 23 5.40 -6.94 -8.24
CA GLY A 23 5.47 -6.85 -9.70
C GLY A 23 4.92 -5.56 -10.31
N CYS A 24 4.52 -4.59 -9.50
CA CYS A 24 3.99 -3.31 -9.97
C CYS A 24 5.06 -2.54 -10.76
N SER A 25 4.79 -2.24 -12.02
CA SER A 25 5.70 -1.61 -12.99
C SER A 25 5.00 -0.42 -13.67
N LEU A 26 5.41 0.80 -13.36
CA LEU A 26 4.85 2.03 -13.94
C LEU A 26 5.77 3.24 -13.72
N ASP A 27 5.45 4.39 -14.30
CA ASP A 27 6.15 5.64 -14.02
C ASP A 27 6.10 6.03 -12.51
N ARG A 28 7.22 6.55 -11.99
CA ARG A 28 7.40 6.95 -10.59
C ARG A 28 6.43 8.04 -10.17
N ASP A 29 6.20 9.04 -11.03
CA ASP A 29 5.33 10.17 -10.73
C ASP A 29 3.86 9.71 -10.75
N HIS A 30 3.50 8.81 -11.67
CA HIS A 30 2.19 8.17 -11.65
C HIS A 30 1.97 7.33 -10.38
N ASN A 31 2.96 6.52 -9.96
CA ASN A 31 2.91 5.78 -8.69
C ASN A 31 2.80 6.74 -7.49
N ALA A 32 3.49 7.88 -7.51
CA ALA A 32 3.40 8.89 -6.46
C ALA A 32 1.99 9.54 -6.39
N ALA A 33 1.41 9.90 -7.53
CA ALA A 33 0.05 10.45 -7.60
C ALA A 33 -0.99 9.48 -7.01
N ILE A 34 -0.88 8.19 -7.31
CA ILE A 34 -1.75 7.16 -6.72
C ILE A 34 -1.55 7.10 -5.19
N ASN A 35 -0.31 7.14 -4.70
CA ASN A 35 -0.06 7.17 -3.26
C ASN A 35 -0.71 8.38 -2.58
N ILE A 36 -0.66 9.57 -3.20
CA ILE A 36 -1.29 10.79 -2.70
C ILE A 36 -2.81 10.62 -2.66
N ARG A 37 -3.42 10.16 -3.77
CA ARG A 37 -4.86 9.88 -3.86
C ARG A 37 -5.31 8.90 -2.77
N ASN A 38 -4.58 7.79 -2.58
CA ASN A 38 -4.94 6.76 -1.61
C ASN A 38 -4.88 7.29 -0.17
N ARG A 39 -3.93 8.20 0.13
CA ARG A 39 -3.86 8.89 1.43
C ARG A 39 -5.03 9.85 1.63
N ALA A 40 -5.36 10.64 0.61
CA ALA A 40 -6.50 11.55 0.66
C ALA A 40 -7.83 10.80 0.85
N ALA A 41 -7.98 9.63 0.24
CA ALA A 41 -9.14 8.77 0.40
C ALA A 41 -9.16 7.97 1.72
N GLY A 42 -8.19 8.15 2.63
CA GLY A 42 -8.15 7.46 3.92
C GLY A 42 -7.86 5.95 3.84
N GLN A 43 -7.31 5.45 2.72
CA GLN A 43 -7.12 4.00 2.53
C GLN A 43 -6.20 3.36 3.56
N SER A 44 -5.21 4.08 4.09
CA SER A 44 -4.35 3.58 5.17
C SER A 44 -5.13 3.33 6.47
N VAL A 45 -6.08 4.21 6.79
CA VAL A 45 -6.97 4.10 7.96
C VAL A 45 -7.95 2.95 7.78
N LEU A 46 -8.59 2.86 6.60
CA LEU A 46 -9.53 1.78 6.28
C LEU A 46 -8.85 0.40 6.28
N LYS A 47 -7.61 0.31 5.78
CA LYS A 47 -6.83 -0.94 5.82
C LYS A 47 -6.51 -1.36 7.26
N ALA A 48 -6.10 -0.44 8.12
CA ALA A 48 -5.85 -0.74 9.53
C ALA A 48 -7.13 -1.16 10.27
N GLN A 49 -8.25 -0.47 10.05
CA GLN A 49 -9.55 -0.83 10.61
C GLN A 49 -10.01 -2.22 10.18
N ARG A 50 -9.83 -2.58 8.90
CA ARG A 50 -10.13 -3.93 8.40
C ARG A 50 -9.29 -4.99 9.11
N LEU A 51 -7.98 -4.79 9.23
CA LEU A 51 -7.10 -5.74 9.93
C LEU A 51 -7.52 -5.91 11.40
N LEU A 52 -7.89 -4.83 12.09
CA LEU A 52 -8.41 -4.89 13.45
C LEU A 52 -9.75 -5.62 13.55
N ARG A 53 -10.66 -5.43 12.59
CA ARG A 53 -11.93 -6.15 12.53
C ARG A 53 -11.71 -7.65 12.29
N ASP A 54 -10.84 -8.01 11.35
CA ASP A 54 -10.56 -9.40 11.02
C ASP A 54 -9.90 -10.12 12.21
N ALA A 55 -9.00 -9.43 12.95
CA ALA A 55 -8.43 -9.93 14.20
C ALA A 55 -9.48 -10.12 15.32
N ARG A 56 -10.46 -9.23 15.43
CA ARG A 56 -11.56 -9.35 16.41
C ARG A 56 -12.48 -10.53 16.11
N ILE A 57 -12.77 -10.80 14.83
CA ILE A 57 -13.59 -11.96 14.44
C ILE A 57 -12.84 -13.26 14.74
N GLY A 58 -11.53 -13.32 14.43
CA GLY A 58 -10.69 -14.49 14.75
C GLY A 58 -10.58 -14.79 16.26
N ALA A 59 -10.67 -13.77 17.12
CA ALA A 59 -10.67 -13.95 18.57
C ALA A 59 -12.00 -14.50 19.14
N CYS A 60 -13.10 -14.40 18.40
CA CYS A 60 -14.44 -14.80 18.87
C CYS A 60 -14.75 -16.29 18.60
N CYS A 61 -14.02 -16.96 17.70
CA CYS A 61 -14.23 -18.37 17.33
C CYS A 61 -13.34 -19.37 18.11
N LEU A 62 -12.77 -18.97 19.26
CA LEU A 62 -11.93 -19.81 20.13
C LEU A 62 -12.67 -20.36 21.37
N HIS A 63 -13.99 -20.25 21.42
CA HIS A 63 -14.86 -20.92 22.41
C HIS A 63 -15.82 -21.86 21.68
#